data_AF-A0A0S8IV47-F1
#
_entry.id   AF-A0A0S8IV47-F1
#
_cell.length_a   1.000
_cell.length_b   1.000
_cell.length_c   1.000
_cell.angle_alpha   90.00
_cell.angle_beta   90.00
_cell.angle_gamma   90.00
#
_symmetry.space_group_name_H-M   'P 1'
#
loop_
_entity.id
_entity.type
_entity.pdbx_description
1 polymer ?
#
loop_
_entity_poly.entity_id
_entity_poly.type
_entity_poly.pdbx_seq_one_letter_code
_entity_poly.pdbx_strand_id
1 'polypeptide(L)'
;DRTSYLRLDLSFPAFSNFSANDDPGTGKGDAVGGDRQLGDNTYDGDAEGGLNRFLRWNSSTIVDDPGRYAVEIKMSSGGHGHKGKGGRTVDVTLRRLQKFVVKPGMTFSYNTSAGQEGRARSDAEGVLTVPAVTVTTDWTTLTIRPAG
;
A
#
# COMPACT_ATOMS: atom_id res chain seq x y z
N ASP A 1 15.14 -5.62 5.13
CA ASP A 1 15.06 -4.40 4.29
C ASP A 1 15.65 -3.25 5.09
N ARG A 2 16.54 -2.43 4.52
CA ARG A 2 17.15 -1.28 5.24
C ARG A 2 16.34 0.02 5.10
N THR A 3 15.30 0.01 4.25
CA THR A 3 14.50 1.19 3.91
C THR A 3 13.09 1.14 4.48
N SER A 4 12.43 -0.02 4.41
CA SER A 4 11.10 -0.24 5.01
C SER A 4 11.25 -0.77 6.44
N TYR A 5 11.04 0.09 7.43
CA TYR A 5 11.09 -0.26 8.85
C TYR A 5 10.07 0.57 9.64
N LEU A 6 9.79 0.13 10.87
CA LEU A 6 8.90 0.82 11.79
C LEU A 6 9.70 1.41 12.95
N ARG A 7 9.33 2.63 13.36
CA ARG A 7 9.76 3.26 14.62
C ARG A 7 8.57 3.92 15.29
N LEU A 8 8.62 4.06 16.62
CA LEU A 8 7.54 4.66 17.38
C LEU A 8 7.37 6.17 17.10
N ASP A 9 8.45 6.84 16.73
CA ASP A 9 8.53 8.27 16.45
C ASP A 9 8.37 8.62 14.95
N LEU A 10 7.97 7.65 14.12
CA LEU A 10 7.72 7.85 12.70
C LEU A 10 6.31 7.38 12.34
N SER A 11 5.65 8.15 11.46
CA SER A 11 4.49 7.66 10.72
C SER A 11 4.90 6.58 9.72
N PHE A 12 3.91 5.92 9.12
CA PHE A 12 4.14 4.93 8.08
C PHE A 12 2.89 4.79 7.17
N PRO A 13 3.08 4.40 5.90
CA PRO A 13 1.97 4.03 5.04
C PRO A 13 1.48 2.61 5.36
N ALA A 14 0.16 2.44 5.44
CA ALA A 14 -0.47 1.13 5.36
C ALA A 14 -1.07 0.94 3.96
N PHE A 15 -0.90 -0.26 3.41
CA PHE A 15 -1.33 -0.60 2.05
C PHE A 15 -2.58 -1.48 2.08
N SER A 16 -3.51 -1.21 1.16
CA SER A 16 -4.69 -2.03 0.89
C SER A 16 -5.03 -2.01 -0.60
N ASN A 17 -5.90 -2.92 -1.04
CA ASN A 17 -6.40 -2.96 -2.42
C ASN A 17 -5.30 -2.92 -3.50
N PHE A 18 -4.16 -3.58 -3.23
CA PHE A 18 -3.11 -3.68 -4.21
C PHE A 18 -3.58 -4.48 -5.43
N SER A 19 -3.43 -3.90 -6.62
CA SER A 19 -3.93 -4.47 -7.87
C SER A 19 -3.18 -5.71 -8.36
N ALA A 20 -2.20 -6.19 -7.59
CA ALA A 20 -1.49 -7.44 -7.82
C ALA A 20 -1.53 -8.34 -6.57
N ASN A 21 -2.58 -8.20 -5.77
CA ASN A 21 -2.96 -9.22 -4.81
C ASN A 21 -3.28 -10.53 -5.55
N ASP A 22 -2.80 -11.63 -4.99
CA ASP A 22 -3.21 -12.98 -5.36
C ASP A 22 -4.62 -13.26 -4.79
N ASP A 23 -5.35 -14.19 -5.39
CA ASP A 23 -6.71 -14.54 -5.00
C ASP A 23 -6.70 -15.55 -3.83
N PRO A 24 -7.16 -15.18 -2.62
CA PRO A 24 -7.25 -16.14 -1.51
C PRO A 24 -8.40 -17.16 -1.68
N GLY A 25 -9.23 -17.01 -2.71
CA GLY A 25 -10.44 -17.78 -2.90
C GLY A 25 -11.53 -17.42 -1.89
N THR A 26 -12.57 -18.24 -1.84
CA THR A 26 -13.72 -18.06 -0.95
C THR A 26 -13.68 -18.98 0.28
N GLY A 27 -12.67 -19.86 0.36
CA GLY A 27 -12.60 -20.93 1.34
C GLY A 27 -13.56 -22.10 1.05
N LYS A 28 -14.24 -22.09 -0.11
CA LYS A 28 -15.02 -23.23 -0.58
C LYS A 28 -14.08 -24.24 -1.23
N GLY A 29 -14.22 -25.49 -0.84
CA GLY A 29 -13.43 -26.60 -1.33
C GLY A 29 -13.72 -27.85 -0.51
N ASP A 30 -13.28 -28.99 -1.00
CA ASP A 30 -13.55 -30.29 -0.40
C ASP A 30 -12.56 -30.68 0.71
N ALA A 31 -11.53 -29.86 0.96
CA ALA A 31 -10.50 -30.06 1.98
C ALA A 31 -9.86 -31.47 1.95
N VAL A 32 -9.97 -32.18 0.82
CA VAL A 32 -9.35 -33.49 0.61
C VAL A 32 -7.97 -33.31 0.00
N GLY A 33 -7.08 -34.25 0.37
CA GLY A 33 -5.64 -34.17 0.12
C GLY A 33 -4.89 -33.88 1.43
N GLY A 34 -3.88 -34.68 1.75
CA GLY A 34 -2.95 -34.32 2.83
C GLY A 34 -2.02 -33.18 2.40
N ASP A 35 -1.27 -32.58 3.32
CA ASP A 35 -0.34 -31.45 3.08
C ASP A 35 0.64 -31.61 1.90
N ARG A 36 0.78 -32.83 1.34
CA ARG A 36 1.66 -33.18 0.22
C ARG A 36 0.96 -33.31 -1.13
N GLN A 37 -0.36 -33.15 -1.18
CA GLN A 37 -1.17 -33.26 -2.39
C GLN A 37 -1.56 -31.84 -2.84
N LEU A 38 -0.58 -31.11 -3.36
CA LEU A 38 -0.81 -29.80 -3.96
C LEU A 38 -1.43 -30.02 -5.36
N GLY A 39 -2.68 -29.59 -5.55
CA GLY A 39 -3.35 -29.59 -6.86
C GLY A 39 -4.47 -30.63 -7.06
N ASP A 40 -4.90 -31.34 -6.03
CA ASP A 40 -6.08 -32.23 -6.08
C ASP A 40 -7.27 -31.75 -5.23
N ASN A 41 -7.10 -30.62 -4.54
CA ASN A 41 -8.19 -29.98 -3.81
C ASN A 41 -9.07 -29.14 -4.74
N THR A 42 -10.32 -28.93 -4.36
CA THR A 42 -11.25 -28.09 -5.12
C THR A 42 -11.32 -26.65 -4.60
N TYR A 43 -10.25 -26.13 -3.97
CA TYR A 43 -10.22 -24.72 -3.56
C TYR A 43 -10.18 -23.80 -4.79
N ASP A 44 -10.82 -22.64 -4.68
CA ASP A 44 -11.03 -21.69 -5.78
C ASP A 44 -10.05 -20.51 -5.79
N GLY A 45 -9.03 -20.53 -4.94
CA GLY A 45 -7.97 -19.50 -4.86
C GLY A 45 -6.65 -19.92 -5.50
N ASP A 46 -5.70 -18.98 -5.54
CA ASP A 46 -4.32 -19.24 -5.94
C ASP A 46 -3.64 -20.20 -4.96
N ALA A 47 -2.90 -21.18 -5.49
CA ALA A 47 -2.22 -22.20 -4.68
C ALA A 47 -1.17 -21.61 -3.72
N GLU A 48 -0.56 -20.48 -4.10
CA GLU A 48 0.36 -19.70 -3.28
C GLU A 48 0.17 -18.22 -3.60
N GLY A 49 0.20 -17.35 -2.58
CA GLY A 49 -0.01 -15.93 -2.80
C GLY A 49 0.32 -15.02 -1.62
N GLY A 50 0.07 -13.74 -1.78
CA GLY A 50 0.15 -12.76 -0.71
C GLY A 50 -0.59 -11.47 -1.02
N LEU A 51 -1.26 -10.94 0.00
CA LEU A 51 -1.90 -9.63 -0.07
C LEU A 51 -0.91 -8.52 0.22
N ASN A 52 -0.98 -7.44 -0.56
CA ASN A 52 -0.10 -6.28 -0.53
C ASN A 52 1.39 -6.67 -0.60
N ARG A 53 1.67 -7.84 -1.20
CA ARG A 53 3.02 -8.39 -1.33
C ARG A 53 3.87 -7.45 -2.19
N PHE A 54 5.17 -7.50 -1.96
CA PHE A 54 6.19 -6.71 -2.68
C PHE A 54 6.20 -5.21 -2.41
N LEU A 55 5.13 -4.63 -1.85
CA LEU A 55 5.12 -3.20 -1.54
C LEU A 55 6.17 -2.85 -0.48
N ARG A 56 6.85 -1.74 -0.72
CA ARG A 56 7.91 -1.18 0.12
C ARG A 56 7.72 0.32 0.24
N TRP A 57 8.13 0.86 1.38
CA TRP A 57 8.24 2.30 1.62
C TRP A 57 9.64 2.67 2.10
N ASN A 58 10.04 3.93 1.92
CA ASN A 58 11.31 4.43 2.40
C ASN A 58 11.12 5.29 3.66
N SER A 59 11.34 4.70 4.83
CA SER A 59 11.07 5.36 6.11
C SER A 59 11.93 6.60 6.35
N SER A 60 13.12 6.69 5.74
CA SER A 60 13.99 7.87 5.87
C SER A 60 13.54 9.07 5.04
N THR A 61 12.50 8.91 4.21
CA THR A 61 11.94 9.99 3.37
C THR A 61 10.62 10.52 3.88
N ILE A 62 10.16 10.00 5.02
CA ILE A 62 8.89 10.41 5.60
C ILE A 62 9.00 11.87 6.03
N VAL A 63 8.14 12.69 5.43
CA VAL A 63 7.85 14.06 5.88
C VAL A 63 6.50 14.00 6.57
N ASP A 64 6.45 14.50 7.81
CA ASP A 64 5.26 14.52 8.65
C ASP A 64 5.26 15.87 9.38
N ASP A 65 4.90 16.91 8.64
CA ASP A 65 4.84 18.30 9.09
C ASP A 65 3.40 18.82 9.01
N PRO A 66 3.00 19.87 9.75
CA PRO A 66 1.61 20.33 9.79
C PRO A 66 0.99 20.63 8.42
N GLY A 67 1.78 21.09 7.44
CA GLY A 67 1.33 21.45 6.09
C GLY A 67 1.61 20.43 5.01
N ARG A 68 2.31 19.32 5.32
CA ARG A 68 2.77 18.36 4.31
C ARG A 68 3.05 16.99 4.91
N TYR A 69 2.49 15.98 4.27
CA TYR A 69 2.97 14.60 4.39
C TYR A 69 3.66 14.17 3.10
N ALA A 70 4.74 13.40 3.17
CA ALA A 70 5.31 12.73 2.01
C ALA A 70 6.01 11.42 2.38
N VAL A 71 6.02 10.46 1.47
CA VAL A 71 6.77 9.19 1.60
C VAL A 71 7.07 8.60 0.22
N GLU A 72 8.23 7.97 0.06
CA GLU A 72 8.49 7.16 -1.13
C GLU A 72 7.96 5.73 -0.97
N ILE A 73 7.33 5.23 -2.03
CA ILE A 73 6.78 3.89 -2.14
C ILE A 73 7.22 3.23 -3.44
N LYS A 74 7.34 1.89 -3.43
CA LYS A 74 7.62 1.09 -4.62
C LYS A 74 7.17 -0.36 -4.46
N MET A 75 7.25 -1.13 -5.53
CA MET A 75 7.29 -2.58 -5.51
C MET A 75 8.75 -3.07 -5.43
N SER A 76 9.01 -4.12 -4.66
CA SER A 76 10.32 -4.78 -4.63
C SER A 76 10.58 -5.47 -5.96
N SER A 77 11.82 -5.41 -6.46
CA SER A 77 12.28 -6.05 -7.69
C SER A 77 13.27 -7.19 -7.42
N GLY A 78 13.79 -7.83 -8.46
CA GLY A 78 14.80 -8.90 -8.36
C GLY A 78 14.23 -10.30 -8.15
N GLY A 79 15.07 -11.24 -7.69
CA GLY A 79 14.74 -12.67 -7.58
C GLY A 79 13.47 -12.97 -6.79
N HIS A 80 13.24 -12.24 -5.70
CA HIS A 80 12.08 -12.38 -4.82
C HIS A 80 11.09 -11.19 -4.91
N GLY A 81 11.23 -10.35 -5.93
CA GLY A 81 10.37 -9.19 -6.17
C GLY A 81 9.16 -9.47 -7.06
N HIS A 82 8.35 -8.44 -7.29
CA HIS A 82 7.23 -8.47 -8.21
C HIS A 82 7.73 -8.78 -9.63
N LYS A 83 7.04 -9.69 -10.32
CA LYS A 83 7.42 -10.16 -11.68
C LYS A 83 6.57 -9.55 -12.79
N GLY A 84 5.44 -8.92 -12.43
CA GLY A 84 4.58 -8.26 -13.41
C GLY A 84 5.28 -7.07 -14.06
N LYS A 85 4.92 -6.81 -15.32
CA LYS A 85 5.37 -5.62 -16.06
C LYS A 85 4.44 -4.44 -15.77
N GLY A 86 5.00 -3.23 -15.78
CA GLY A 86 4.23 -1.99 -15.66
C GLY A 86 3.91 -1.57 -14.23
N GLY A 87 3.24 -0.43 -14.10
CA GLY A 87 2.76 0.08 -12.83
C GLY A 87 1.58 -0.72 -12.29
N ARG A 88 1.45 -0.74 -10.97
CA ARG A 88 0.30 -1.30 -10.24
C ARG A 88 -0.31 -0.22 -9.38
N THR A 89 -1.55 -0.40 -8.93
CA THR A 89 -2.22 0.57 -8.05
C THR A 89 -2.38 -0.01 -6.66
N VAL A 90 -2.32 0.87 -5.65
CA VAL A 90 -2.53 0.52 -4.24
C VAL A 90 -3.18 1.67 -3.49
N ASP A 91 -4.05 1.36 -2.55
CA ASP A 91 -4.56 2.36 -1.60
C ASP A 91 -3.54 2.58 -0.49
N VAL A 92 -3.22 3.85 -0.21
CA VAL A 92 -2.22 4.24 0.79
C VAL A 92 -2.91 4.98 1.92
N THR A 93 -2.98 4.34 3.08
CA THR A 93 -3.52 4.93 4.31
C THR A 93 -2.40 5.47 5.18
N LEU A 94 -2.52 6.72 5.65
CA LEU A 94 -1.53 7.32 6.54
C LEU A 94 -1.75 6.86 7.99
N ARG A 95 -0.71 6.33 8.64
CA ARG A 95 -0.81 5.82 10.02
C ARG A 95 0.26 6.42 10.92
N ARG A 96 -0.08 6.53 12.22
CA ARG A 96 0.80 7.05 13.28
C ARG A 96 1.36 8.45 12.94
N LEU A 97 0.52 9.32 12.38
CA LEU A 97 0.89 10.70 12.10
C LEU A 97 1.32 11.41 13.38
N GLN A 98 2.42 12.17 13.31
CA GLN A 98 3.00 12.88 14.45
C GLN A 98 2.63 14.36 14.44
N LYS A 99 2.67 15.02 13.28
CA LYS A 99 2.41 16.47 13.16
C LYS A 99 1.39 16.80 12.08
N PHE A 100 1.32 16.01 11.00
CA PHE A 100 0.32 16.17 9.96
C PHE A 100 -1.06 15.84 10.51
N VAL A 101 -1.94 16.83 10.56
CA VAL A 101 -3.26 16.69 11.20
C VAL A 101 -4.30 16.29 10.17
N VAL A 102 -4.93 15.13 10.40
CA VAL A 102 -6.10 14.68 9.66
C VAL A 102 -7.28 14.68 10.62
N LYS A 103 -8.32 15.47 10.31
CA LYS A 103 -9.60 15.46 11.04
C LYS A 103 -10.69 14.90 10.14
N PRO A 104 -11.73 14.27 10.71
CA PRO A 104 -12.82 13.69 9.94
C PRO A 104 -13.39 14.63 8.87
N GLY A 105 -13.60 14.09 7.67
CA GLY A 105 -14.22 14.81 6.56
C GLY A 105 -13.35 15.90 5.90
N MET A 106 -12.12 16.14 6.35
CA MET A 106 -11.18 17.06 5.68
C MET A 106 -10.77 16.54 4.30
N THR A 107 -10.60 17.45 3.36
CA THR A 107 -10.09 17.16 2.01
C THR A 107 -8.62 17.53 1.90
N PHE A 108 -7.87 16.70 1.21
CA PHE A 108 -6.45 16.84 0.95
C PHE A 108 -6.19 16.73 -0.54
N SER A 109 -5.25 17.53 -1.06
CA SER A 109 -4.68 17.30 -2.38
C SER A 109 -3.49 16.36 -2.27
N TYR A 110 -3.31 15.52 -3.28
CA TYR A 110 -2.12 14.69 -3.38
C TYR A 110 -1.54 14.75 -4.79
N ASN A 111 -0.24 14.50 -4.87
CA ASN A 111 0.46 14.28 -6.12
C ASN A 111 1.58 13.26 -5.95
N THR A 112 1.99 12.63 -7.04
CA THR A 112 3.13 11.71 -7.07
C THR A 112 4.26 12.24 -7.93
N SER A 113 5.50 11.80 -7.68
CA SER A 113 6.64 12.10 -8.56
C SER A 113 6.48 11.50 -9.96
N ALA A 114 5.56 10.56 -10.14
CA ALA A 114 5.17 9.98 -11.44
C ALA A 114 4.06 10.77 -12.15
N GLY A 115 3.63 11.92 -11.61
CA GLY A 115 2.65 12.81 -12.24
C GLY A 115 1.18 12.50 -11.97
N GLN A 116 0.87 11.51 -11.13
CA GLN A 116 -0.51 11.28 -10.68
C GLN A 116 -0.90 12.37 -9.67
N GLU A 117 -2.10 12.93 -9.78
CA GLU A 117 -2.63 13.91 -8.85
C GLU A 117 -4.11 13.67 -8.55
N GLY A 118 -4.61 14.24 -7.46
CA GLY A 118 -6.02 14.13 -7.12
C GLY A 118 -6.35 14.71 -5.75
N ARG A 119 -7.54 14.34 -5.26
CA ARG A 119 -8.02 14.68 -3.92
C ARG A 119 -8.42 13.42 -3.17
N ALA A 120 -8.17 13.42 -1.88
CA ALA A 120 -8.62 12.39 -0.95
C ALA A 120 -9.34 13.05 0.21
N ARG A 121 -10.40 12.41 0.71
CA ARG A 121 -11.15 12.87 1.88
C ARG A 121 -10.96 11.87 3.00
N SER A 122 -10.73 12.37 4.20
CA SER A 122 -10.69 11.53 5.40
C SER A 122 -12.09 11.05 5.77
N ASP A 123 -12.17 9.84 6.32
CA ASP A 123 -13.42 9.24 6.77
C ASP A 123 -13.94 9.83 8.10
N ALA A 124 -14.98 9.21 8.68
CA ALA A 124 -15.60 9.68 9.91
C ALA A 124 -14.68 9.53 11.14
N GLU A 125 -13.69 8.64 11.04
CA GLU A 125 -12.71 8.34 12.07
C GLU A 125 -11.43 9.20 11.93
N GLY A 126 -11.35 10.04 10.89
CA GLY A 126 -10.18 10.87 10.64
C GLY A 126 -9.02 10.09 10.04
N VAL A 127 -9.29 8.98 9.35
CA VAL A 127 -8.32 8.21 8.59
C VAL A 127 -8.29 8.72 7.16
N LEU A 128 -7.09 9.04 6.67
CA LEU A 128 -6.88 9.46 5.28
C LEU A 128 -6.28 8.32 4.46
N THR A 129 -7.01 7.92 3.42
CA THR A 129 -6.58 6.96 2.41
C THR A 129 -6.51 7.65 1.06
N VAL A 130 -5.35 7.59 0.41
CA VAL A 130 -5.19 7.99 -1.00
C VAL A 130 -5.47 6.77 -1.86
N PRO A 131 -6.52 6.78 -2.70
CA PRO A 131 -6.89 5.62 -3.48
C PRO A 131 -6.00 5.45 -4.71
N ALA A 132 -5.78 4.20 -5.10
CA ALA A 132 -5.17 3.79 -6.37
C ALA A 132 -3.88 4.55 -6.73
N VAL A 133 -2.97 4.72 -5.77
CA VAL A 133 -1.65 5.29 -6.01
C VAL A 133 -0.87 4.35 -6.93
N THR A 134 -0.40 4.86 -8.06
CA THR A 134 0.41 4.09 -9.01
C THR A 134 1.82 3.91 -8.44
N VAL A 135 2.27 2.66 -8.40
CA VAL A 135 3.60 2.24 -7.95
C VAL A 135 4.29 1.43 -9.04
N THR A 136 5.60 1.61 -9.15
CA THR A 136 6.48 0.82 -10.04
C THR A 136 7.58 0.17 -9.20
N THR A 137 8.58 -0.45 -9.85
CA THR A 137 9.79 -0.90 -9.15
C THR A 137 10.75 0.24 -8.79
N ASP A 138 10.51 1.43 -9.35
CA ASP A 138 11.23 2.66 -9.00
C ASP A 138 10.50 3.38 -7.87
N TRP A 139 11.24 4.21 -7.13
CA TRP A 139 10.65 5.00 -6.05
C TRP A 139 9.69 6.05 -6.60
N THR A 140 8.48 6.04 -6.07
CA THR A 140 7.46 7.06 -6.32
C THR A 140 7.21 7.82 -5.03
N THR A 141 7.45 9.13 -5.03
CA THR A 141 7.14 9.99 -3.88
C THR A 141 5.67 10.35 -3.92
N LEU A 142 4.88 9.90 -2.93
CA LEU A 142 3.54 10.42 -2.67
C LEU A 142 3.65 11.64 -1.78
N THR A 143 3.09 12.78 -2.19
CA THR A 143 3.01 14.01 -1.39
C THR A 143 1.56 14.41 -1.19
N ILE A 144 1.20 14.81 0.04
CA ILE A 144 -0.16 15.17 0.44
C ILE A 144 -0.13 16.50 1.19
N ARG A 145 -1.11 17.37 0.92
CA ARG A 145 -1.28 18.67 1.57
C ARG A 145 -2.77 18.92 1.87
N PRO A 146 -3.11 19.71 2.91
CA PRO A 146 -4.49 20.17 3.09
C PRO A 146 -4.97 20.88 1.83
N ALA A 147 -6.16 20.54 1.33
CA ALA A 147 -6.82 21.34 0.32
C ALA A 147 -7.39 22.56 1.05
N GLY A 148 -6.89 23.76 0.74
CA GLY A 148 -7.36 25.02 1.32
C GLY A 148 -8.84 25.28 1.09
#